data_AF-A0A844CLC9-F1
#
_entry.id   AF-A0A844CLC9-F1
#
_cell.length_a   1.000
_cell.length_b   1.000
_cell.length_c   1.000
_cell.angle_alpha   90.00
_cell.angle_beta   90.00
_cell.angle_gamma   90.00
#
_symmetry.space_group_name_H-M   'P 1'
#
loop_
_entity.id
_entity.type
_entity.pdbx_description
1 polymer ?
#
loop_
_entity_poly.entity_id
_entity_poly.type
_entity_poly.pdbx_seq_one_letter_code
_entity_poly.pdbx_strand_id
1 'polypeptide(L)'
;MVRFRLLFAALTLWASVAAAQQDEAKEERLVLPSGLTAQLQEMLWNEPGNGLVYRFRFVAPDLTGQEDFETTMTDLEYLCNSYAVPRLSNIGPQPRQIVISIADRESEFGVINPDVTQVFEAYRLDQGGCIWEMF
;
A
#
# COMPACT_ATOMS: atom_id res chain seq x y z
N MET A 1 71.75 -14.21 26.82
CA MET A 1 72.27 -12.84 26.68
C MET A 1 72.34 -12.53 25.18
N VAL A 2 71.89 -11.33 24.75
CA VAL A 2 71.87 -10.77 23.36
C VAL A 2 70.72 -11.31 22.46
N ARG A 3 69.57 -10.60 22.35
CA ARG A 3 69.18 -9.52 21.40
C ARG A 3 69.06 -9.97 19.93
N PHE A 4 67.83 -9.99 19.39
CA PHE A 4 67.57 -9.39 18.08
C PHE A 4 66.10 -8.94 17.92
N ARG A 5 65.95 -7.82 17.22
CA ARG A 5 64.78 -6.96 17.04
C ARG A 5 64.05 -7.31 15.72
N LEU A 6 62.80 -6.84 15.61
CA LEU A 6 62.04 -6.53 14.36
C LEU A 6 61.52 -7.77 13.60
N LEU A 7 60.30 -7.84 13.06
CA LEU A 7 59.20 -6.90 12.80
C LEU A 7 57.87 -7.62 13.05
N PHE A 8 56.90 -6.99 13.72
CA PHE A 8 55.52 -7.51 13.73
C PHE A 8 54.78 -6.98 12.51
N ALA A 9 54.37 -7.93 11.68
CA ALA A 9 53.60 -7.77 10.46
C ALA A 9 52.25 -7.07 10.74
N ALA A 10 51.82 -6.32 9.73
CA ALA A 10 50.55 -5.62 9.67
C ALA A 10 49.35 -6.53 9.98
N LEU A 11 48.59 -6.18 11.02
CA LEU A 11 47.22 -6.66 11.21
C LEU A 11 46.27 -5.63 10.60
N THR A 12 45.81 -5.88 9.38
CA THR A 12 44.70 -5.14 8.77
C THR A 12 43.43 -5.49 9.52
N LEU A 13 42.99 -4.60 10.41
CA LEU A 13 41.70 -4.71 11.07
C LEU A 13 40.56 -4.58 10.04
N TRP A 14 39.80 -5.66 9.92
CA TRP A 14 38.47 -5.69 9.32
C TRP A 14 37.54 -4.69 10.01
N ALA A 15 36.90 -3.84 9.22
CA ALA A 15 35.61 -3.26 9.56
C ALA A 15 34.73 -3.36 8.32
N SER A 16 34.10 -4.53 8.15
CA SER A 16 32.98 -4.68 7.23
C SER A 16 31.84 -3.82 7.78
N VAL A 17 31.67 -2.62 7.23
CA VAL A 17 30.46 -1.84 7.46
C VAL A 17 29.34 -2.61 6.74
N ALA A 18 28.61 -3.42 7.50
CA ALA A 18 27.37 -4.01 7.04
C ALA A 18 26.46 -2.86 6.59
N ALA A 19 26.09 -2.87 5.31
CA ALA A 19 25.08 -1.98 4.78
C ALA A 19 23.81 -2.16 5.61
N ALA A 20 23.47 -1.15 6.41
CA ALA A 20 22.11 -0.98 6.87
C ALA A 20 21.28 -0.69 5.63
N GLN A 21 20.73 -1.75 5.03
CA GLN A 21 19.68 -1.62 4.04
C GLN A 21 18.46 -1.12 4.82
N GLN A 22 18.36 0.20 4.95
CA GLN A 22 17.13 0.83 5.36
C GLN A 22 16.14 0.57 4.23
N ASP A 23 15.29 -0.44 4.40
CA ASP A 23 14.00 -0.49 3.75
C ASP A 23 13.19 0.67 4.34
N GLU A 24 13.53 1.90 3.94
CA GLU A 24 12.55 2.98 3.94
C GLU A 24 11.45 2.47 3.01
N ALA A 25 10.28 2.20 3.58
CA ALA A 25 9.05 1.98 2.83
C ALA A 25 8.86 3.23 1.96
N LYS A 26 9.46 3.20 0.79
CA LYS A 26 9.35 4.27 -0.20
C LYS A 26 7.88 4.28 -0.56
N GLU A 27 7.17 5.33 -0.13
CA GLU A 27 5.76 5.50 -0.43
C GLU A 27 5.54 5.22 -1.92
N GLU A 28 4.87 4.10 -2.19
CA GLU A 28 4.70 3.60 -3.54
C GLU A 28 3.65 4.48 -4.22
N ARG A 29 4.11 5.43 -5.02
CA ARG A 29 3.26 6.22 -5.89
C ARG A 29 2.83 5.37 -7.09
N LEU A 30 1.53 5.13 -7.16
CA LEU A 30 0.86 4.38 -8.22
C LEU A 30 0.33 5.37 -9.25
N VAL A 31 0.67 5.17 -10.51
CA VAL A 31 0.01 5.88 -11.61
C VAL A 31 -1.20 5.07 -12.03
N LEU A 32 -2.38 5.65 -11.89
CA LEU A 32 -3.65 5.01 -12.20
C LEU A 32 -3.96 5.09 -13.70
N PRO A 33 -4.83 4.22 -14.24
CA PRO A 33 -5.28 4.28 -15.63
C PRO A 33 -5.79 5.66 -16.09
N SER A 34 -6.45 6.41 -15.20
CA SER A 34 -6.89 7.78 -15.45
C SER A 34 -5.76 8.80 -15.61
N GLY A 35 -4.55 8.46 -15.15
CA GLY A 35 -3.41 9.37 -15.02
C GLY A 35 -3.26 10.00 -13.63
N LEU A 36 -4.22 9.77 -12.71
CA LEU A 36 -4.06 10.16 -11.31
C LEU A 36 -2.84 9.47 -10.67
N THR A 37 -2.23 10.13 -9.70
CA THR A 37 -1.20 9.52 -8.85
C THR A 37 -1.78 9.25 -7.47
N ALA A 38 -1.82 7.98 -7.08
CA ALA A 38 -2.34 7.54 -5.80
C ALA A 38 -1.26 6.92 -4.90
N GLN A 39 -1.45 7.01 -3.59
CA GLN A 39 -0.60 6.39 -2.58
C GLN A 39 -1.48 5.69 -1.55
N LEU A 40 -1.05 4.53 -1.04
CA LEU A 40 -1.75 3.87 0.05
C LEU A 40 -1.64 4.73 1.31
N GLN A 41 -2.78 5.15 1.86
CA GLN A 41 -2.86 5.75 3.20
C GLN A 41 -2.76 4.67 4.27
N GLU A 42 -3.67 3.69 4.20
CA GLU A 42 -3.76 2.62 5.20
C GLU A 42 -4.56 1.41 4.70
N MET A 43 -4.39 0.28 5.39
CA MET A 43 -5.22 -0.91 5.21
C MET A 43 -5.90 -1.28 6.53
N LEU A 44 -7.23 -1.38 6.50
CA LEU A 44 -8.07 -1.69 7.66
C LEU A 44 -8.77 -3.03 7.49
N TRP A 45 -8.83 -3.83 8.55
CA TRP A 45 -9.43 -5.17 8.52
C TRP A 45 -10.14 -5.60 9.80
N ASN A 46 -10.00 -4.81 10.86
CA ASN A 46 -10.54 -5.05 12.20
C ASN A 46 -11.85 -4.28 12.46
N GLU A 47 -12.53 -3.85 11.40
CA GLU A 47 -13.77 -3.09 11.50
C GLU A 47 -14.99 -4.01 11.66
N PRO A 48 -15.95 -3.69 12.56
CA PRO A 48 -17.17 -4.46 12.71
C PRO A 48 -17.95 -4.58 11.40
N GLY A 49 -18.49 -5.76 11.12
CA GLY A 49 -19.28 -5.98 9.91
C GLY A 49 -19.70 -7.44 9.71
N ASN A 50 -20.37 -7.70 8.59
CA ASN A 50 -20.77 -9.04 8.18
C ASN A 50 -19.58 -9.78 7.56
N GLY A 51 -18.71 -10.36 8.38
CA GLY A 51 -17.53 -11.11 7.95
C GLY A 51 -16.29 -10.24 7.69
N LEU A 52 -15.20 -10.90 7.29
CA LEU A 52 -13.90 -10.26 7.10
C LEU A 52 -13.88 -9.35 5.87
N VAL A 53 -13.61 -8.06 6.06
CA VAL A 53 -13.48 -7.07 5.00
C VAL A 53 -12.09 -6.45 5.08
N TYR A 54 -11.37 -6.43 3.96
CA TYR A 54 -10.13 -5.66 3.85
C TYR A 54 -10.42 -4.36 3.12
N ARG A 55 -10.03 -3.23 3.72
CA ARG A 55 -10.23 -1.89 3.15
C ARG A 55 -8.87 -1.32 2.82
N PHE A 56 -8.60 -1.07 1.55
CA PHE A 56 -7.40 -0.38 1.11
C PHE A 56 -7.78 1.05 0.77
N ARG A 57 -7.20 2.00 1.51
CA ARG A 57 -7.53 3.41 1.42
C ARG A 57 -6.36 4.15 0.80
N PHE A 58 -6.61 4.84 -0.31
CA PHE A 58 -5.59 5.56 -1.07
C PHE A 58 -5.88 7.06 -1.06
N VAL A 59 -4.81 7.86 -1.13
CA VAL A 59 -4.87 9.31 -1.38
C VAL A 59 -4.38 9.61 -2.79
N ALA A 60 -5.16 10.37 -3.54
CA ALA A 60 -4.83 10.94 -4.84
C ALA A 60 -5.14 12.46 -4.83
N PRO A 61 -4.16 13.34 -4.58
CA PRO A 61 -4.40 14.78 -4.37
C PRO A 61 -5.13 15.52 -5.50
N ASP A 62 -5.05 14.99 -6.72
CA ASP A 62 -5.68 15.57 -7.90
C ASP A 62 -7.10 15.03 -8.16
N LEU A 63 -7.64 14.17 -7.29
CA LEU A 63 -9.03 13.71 -7.36
C LEU A 63 -9.98 14.89 -7.10
N THR A 64 -10.89 15.14 -8.04
CA THR A 64 -11.82 16.27 -7.96
C THR A 64 -13.25 15.86 -7.59
N GLY A 65 -13.61 14.59 -7.78
CA GLY A 65 -14.97 14.07 -7.64
C GLY A 65 -15.86 14.39 -8.84
N GLN A 66 -15.28 14.92 -9.92
CA GLN A 66 -15.96 15.25 -11.18
C GLN A 66 -15.52 14.34 -12.33
N GLU A 67 -14.69 13.34 -12.03
CA GLU A 67 -14.25 12.33 -12.98
C GLU A 67 -15.45 11.54 -13.52
N ASP A 68 -15.34 11.08 -14.76
CA ASP A 68 -16.36 10.21 -15.34
C ASP A 68 -16.44 8.89 -14.57
N PHE A 69 -17.65 8.35 -14.46
CA PHE A 69 -17.93 7.13 -13.71
C PHE A 69 -17.07 5.95 -14.18
N GLU A 70 -16.98 5.71 -15.49
CA GLU A 70 -16.21 4.59 -16.05
C GLU A 70 -14.71 4.75 -15.79
N THR A 71 -14.22 5.99 -15.79
CA THR A 71 -12.83 6.30 -15.45
C THR A 71 -12.53 5.97 -13.99
N THR A 72 -13.42 6.39 -13.09
CA THR A 72 -13.30 6.11 -11.64
C THR A 72 -13.35 4.61 -11.35
N MET A 73 -14.27 3.90 -12.00
CA MET A 73 -14.41 2.44 -11.87
C MET A 73 -13.15 1.71 -12.34
N THR A 74 -12.57 2.13 -13.46
CA THR A 74 -11.34 1.55 -14.01
C THR A 74 -10.16 1.71 -13.04
N ASP A 75 -10.04 2.86 -12.39
CA ASP A 75 -9.00 3.12 -11.40
C ASP A 75 -9.15 2.26 -10.14
N LEU A 76 -10.37 2.17 -9.61
CA LEU A 76 -10.67 1.36 -8.41
C LEU A 76 -10.45 -0.14 -8.68
N GLU A 77 -10.86 -0.63 -9.85
CA GLU A 77 -10.63 -2.02 -10.27
C GLU A 77 -9.13 -2.29 -10.46
N TYR A 78 -8.38 -1.36 -11.07
CA TYR A 78 -6.94 -1.46 -11.21
C TYR A 78 -6.24 -1.59 -9.85
N LEU A 79 -6.60 -0.74 -8.89
CA LEU A 79 -6.08 -0.81 -7.52
C LEU A 79 -6.43 -2.14 -6.84
N CYS A 80 -7.64 -2.64 -7.03
CA CYS A 80 -8.04 -3.94 -6.48
C CYS A 80 -7.17 -5.08 -7.04
N ASN A 81 -7.11 -5.20 -8.37
CA ASN A 81 -6.43 -6.31 -9.03
C ASN A 81 -4.90 -6.21 -8.96
N SER A 82 -4.35 -5.02 -9.16
CA SER A 82 -2.90 -4.81 -9.29
C SER A 82 -2.21 -4.53 -7.96
N TYR A 83 -2.92 -3.95 -6.99
CA TYR A 83 -2.34 -3.61 -5.70
C TYR A 83 -2.83 -4.51 -4.56
N ALA A 84 -4.14 -4.61 -4.35
CA ALA A 84 -4.70 -5.29 -3.20
C ALA A 84 -4.54 -6.81 -3.29
N VAL A 85 -4.98 -7.43 -4.40
CA VAL A 85 -4.96 -8.89 -4.59
C VAL A 85 -3.58 -9.51 -4.35
N PRO A 86 -2.47 -9.01 -4.93
CA PRO A 86 -1.14 -9.59 -4.72
C PRO A 86 -0.67 -9.54 -3.25
N ARG A 87 -1.26 -8.68 -2.43
CA ARG A 87 -0.86 -8.47 -1.03
C ARG A 87 -1.69 -9.30 -0.03
N LEU A 88 -2.81 -9.91 -0.45
CA LEU A 88 -3.73 -10.63 0.45
C LEU A 88 -3.06 -11.76 1.23
N SER A 89 -2.23 -12.57 0.57
CA SER A 89 -1.56 -13.72 1.18
C SER A 89 -0.56 -13.35 2.28
N ASN A 90 -0.06 -12.11 2.28
CA ASN A 90 0.88 -11.60 3.28
C ASN A 90 0.17 -10.91 4.45
N ILE A 91 -1.12 -10.60 4.32
CA ILE A 91 -1.89 -9.85 5.33
C ILE A 91 -2.56 -10.81 6.31
N GLY A 92 -3.26 -11.83 5.82
CA GLY A 92 -4.06 -12.70 6.68
C GLY A 92 -4.97 -13.63 5.90
N PRO A 93 -6.03 -14.17 6.53
CA PRO A 93 -6.99 -15.04 5.85
C PRO A 93 -7.67 -14.31 4.68
N GLN A 94 -8.21 -15.09 3.74
CA GLN A 94 -8.91 -14.53 2.59
C GLN A 94 -10.15 -13.73 3.05
N PRO A 95 -10.28 -12.44 2.67
CA PRO A 95 -11.43 -11.65 3.05
C PRO A 95 -12.67 -12.09 2.24
N ARG A 96 -13.86 -11.87 2.81
CA ARG A 96 -15.13 -12.01 2.08
C ARG A 96 -15.26 -10.91 1.03
N GLN A 97 -14.75 -9.72 1.34
CA GLN A 97 -14.90 -8.52 0.53
C GLN A 97 -13.66 -7.64 0.64
N ILE A 98 -13.31 -6.99 -0.46
CA ILE A 98 -12.27 -5.97 -0.55
C ILE A 98 -12.95 -4.66 -0.85
N VAL A 99 -12.68 -3.62 -0.08
CA VAL A 99 -13.14 -2.26 -0.36
C VAL A 99 -11.94 -1.44 -0.77
N ILE A 100 -12.03 -0.79 -1.92
CA ILE A 100 -11.02 0.17 -2.38
C ILE A 100 -11.62 1.55 -2.26
N SER A 101 -10.89 2.49 -1.67
CA SER A 101 -11.28 3.91 -1.66
C SER A 101 -10.15 4.79 -2.15
N ILE A 102 -10.49 5.84 -2.89
CA ILE A 102 -9.58 6.93 -3.25
C ILE A 102 -10.16 8.21 -2.68
N ALA A 103 -9.35 8.95 -1.92
CA ALA A 103 -9.69 10.27 -1.41
C ALA A 103 -8.70 11.33 -1.95
N ASP A 104 -9.13 12.59 -2.03
CA ASP A 104 -8.26 13.69 -2.43
C ASP A 104 -7.22 14.06 -1.34
N ARG A 105 -7.45 13.64 -0.10
CA ARG A 105 -6.56 13.86 1.05
C ARG A 105 -6.73 12.79 2.10
N GLU A 106 -5.77 12.72 3.02
CA GLU A 106 -5.89 11.83 4.17
C GLU A 106 -7.11 12.17 5.02
N SER A 107 -7.78 11.14 5.51
CA SER A 107 -8.97 11.27 6.37
C SER A 107 -8.99 10.19 7.45
N GLU A 108 -9.66 10.48 8.57
CA GLU A 108 -9.85 9.50 9.65
C GLU A 108 -11.01 8.55 9.29
N PHE A 109 -10.82 7.23 9.51
CA PHE A 109 -11.86 6.26 9.24
C PHE A 109 -13.07 6.47 10.16
N GLY A 110 -14.28 6.36 9.60
CA GLY A 110 -15.53 6.45 10.36
C GLY A 110 -15.91 7.86 10.82
N VAL A 111 -15.08 8.87 10.53
CA VAL A 111 -15.37 10.28 10.81
C VAL A 111 -15.88 10.98 9.56
N ILE A 112 -17.04 11.63 9.66
CA ILE A 112 -17.59 12.43 8.57
C ILE A 112 -16.74 13.70 8.42
N ASN A 113 -16.17 13.91 7.24
CA ASN A 113 -15.47 15.13 6.87
C ASN A 113 -16.03 15.64 5.52
N PRO A 114 -16.75 16.77 5.50
CA PRO A 114 -17.36 17.30 4.27
C PRO A 114 -16.34 17.91 3.30
N ASP A 115 -15.10 18.15 3.75
CA ASP A 115 -14.01 18.71 2.93
C ASP A 115 -13.18 17.62 2.22
N VAL A 116 -13.53 16.34 2.41
CA VAL A 116 -12.86 15.20 1.77
C VAL A 116 -13.72 14.71 0.61
N THR A 117 -13.17 14.80 -0.58
CA THR A 117 -13.73 14.13 -1.76
C THR A 117 -13.25 12.69 -1.75
N GLN A 118 -14.18 11.73 -1.70
CA GLN A 118 -13.84 10.31 -1.69
C GLN A 118 -14.83 9.51 -2.55
N VAL A 119 -14.27 8.55 -3.28
CA VAL A 119 -15.01 7.50 -3.99
C VAL A 119 -14.56 6.15 -3.46
N PHE A 120 -15.47 5.19 -3.39
CA PHE A 120 -15.15 3.84 -2.94
C PHE A 120 -16.09 2.82 -3.55
N GLU A 121 -15.58 1.61 -3.74
CA GLU A 121 -16.35 0.48 -4.24
C GLU A 121 -15.98 -0.81 -3.50
N ALA A 122 -16.88 -1.79 -3.56
CA ALA A 122 -16.67 -3.12 -3.02
C ALA A 122 -16.40 -4.15 -4.12
N TYR A 123 -15.57 -5.12 -3.79
CA TYR A 123 -15.24 -6.23 -4.66
C TYR A 123 -15.26 -7.54 -3.89
N ARG A 124 -15.80 -8.59 -4.51
CA ARG A 124 -15.58 -9.97 -4.10
C ARG A 124 -14.38 -10.54 -4.82
N LEU A 125 -13.58 -11.33 -4.10
CA LEU A 125 -12.50 -12.08 -4.73
C LEU A 125 -13.06 -13.33 -5.43
N ASP A 126 -12.76 -13.49 -6.71
CA ASP A 126 -13.13 -14.66 -7.50
C ASP A 126 -11.98 -15.06 -8.43
N GLN A 127 -11.56 -16.32 -8.36
CA GLN A 127 -10.43 -16.86 -9.14
C GLN A 127 -9.14 -15.99 -9.12
N GLY A 128 -8.91 -15.21 -8.05
CA GLY A 128 -7.77 -14.30 -7.95
C GLY A 128 -7.96 -12.95 -8.64
N GLY A 129 -9.17 -12.60 -9.05
CA GLY A 129 -9.54 -11.27 -9.55
C GLY A 129 -10.65 -10.64 -8.73
N CYS A 130 -10.80 -9.33 -8.87
CA CYS A 130 -11.85 -8.55 -8.22
C CYS A 130 -13.11 -8.49 -9.07
N ILE A 131 -14.23 -8.96 -8.53
CA ILE A 131 -15.56 -8.82 -9.13
C ILE A 131 -16.31 -7.73 -8.38
N TRP A 132 -16.68 -6.66 -9.09
CA TRP A 132 -17.41 -5.54 -8.50
C TRP A 132 -18.73 -5.99 -7.87
N GLU A 133 -18.99 -5.53 -6.65
CA GLU A 133 -20.23 -5.69 -5.92
C GLU A 133 -20.83 -4.31 -5.65
N MET A 134 -22.02 -4.06 -6.19
CA MET A 134 -22.78 -2.86 -5.89
C MET A 134 -23.01 -2.72 -4.38
N PHE A 135 -22.75 -1.53 -3.85
CA PHE A 135 -22.91 -1.18 -2.44
C PHE A 135 -24.35 -0.81 -2.06
#